data_AF-A0A2T6C7G8-F1
#
_entry.id   AF-A0A2T6C7G8-F1
#
_cell.length_a   1.000
_cell.length_b   1.000
_cell.length_c   1.000
_cell.angle_alpha   90.00
_cell.angle_beta   90.00
_cell.angle_gamma   90.00
#
_symmetry.space_group_name_H-M   'P 1'
#
loop_
_entity.id
_entity.type
_entity.pdbx_description
1 polymer ?
#
loop_
_entity_poly.entity_id
_entity_poly.type
_entity_poly.pdbx_seq_one_letter_code
_entity_poly.pdbx_strand_id
1 'polypeptide(L)' 'MADIVSAKLVREEIIDDFNWRVNRKEIGIIWKYSLWEFTDADGNKNWTEKSHGTLHLYFISVPLTGEERNLPSCPDPA' A
#
# COMPACT_ATOMS: atom_id res chain seq x y z
N MET A 1 -4.13 -14.25 16.45
CA MET A 1 -3.67 -13.50 15.28
C MET A 1 -4.39 -14.13 14.11
N ALA A 2 -5.53 -13.57 13.69
CA ALA A 2 -6.34 -14.18 12.64
C ALA A 2 -5.54 -14.14 11.33
N ASP A 3 -5.43 -15.29 10.67
CA ASP A 3 -4.68 -15.47 9.44
C ASP A 3 -5.16 -14.48 8.38
N ILE A 4 -4.28 -13.54 8.00
CA ILE A 4 -4.45 -12.56 6.90
C ILE A 4 -4.37 -13.30 5.53
N VAL A 5 -4.74 -14.59 5.48
CA VAL A 5 -4.66 -15.44 4.29
C VAL A 5 -5.81 -15.12 3.32
N SER A 6 -6.87 -14.44 3.77
CA SER A 6 -8.03 -14.06 2.95
C SER A 6 -8.09 -12.57 2.58
N ALA A 7 -7.04 -11.79 2.81
CA ALA A 7 -7.06 -10.36 2.50
C ALA A 7 -7.10 -10.13 0.99
N LYS A 8 -8.14 -9.44 0.52
CA LYS A 8 -8.36 -9.07 -0.87
C LYS A 8 -8.06 -7.59 -1.06
N LEU A 9 -7.24 -7.26 -2.04
CA LEU A 9 -7.03 -5.88 -2.47
C LEU A 9 -8.31 -5.33 -3.11
N VAL A 10 -8.82 -4.22 -2.57
CA VAL A 10 -10.04 -3.54 -3.03
C VAL A 10 -9.69 -2.33 -3.89
N ARG A 11 -8.69 -1.55 -3.46
CA ARG A 11 -8.26 -0.33 -4.15
C ARG A 11 -6.74 -0.19 -4.01
N GLU A 12 -6.07 0.23 -5.06
CA GLU A 12 -4.67 0.64 -5.02
C GLU A 12 -4.51 1.91 -5.85
N GLU A 13 -3.82 2.90 -5.28
CA GLU A 13 -3.58 4.19 -5.91
C GLU A 13 -2.15 4.65 -5.66
N ILE A 14 -1.58 5.30 -6.65
CA ILE A 14 -0.33 6.04 -6.48
C ILE A 14 -0.71 7.41 -5.93
N ILE A 15 -0.29 7.70 -4.70
CA ILE A 15 -0.54 8.97 -4.04
C ILE A 15 0.55 9.98 -4.42
N ASP A 16 1.76 9.47 -4.63
CA ASP A 16 2.92 10.31 -4.92
C ASP A 16 3.91 9.61 -5.84
N ASP A 17 4.45 10.35 -6.79
CA ASP A 17 5.47 9.91 -7.73
C ASP A 17 6.58 10.97 -7.87
N PHE A 18 7.66 10.79 -7.13
CA PHE A 18 8.82 11.67 -7.24
C PHE A 18 9.87 11.03 -8.13
N ASN A 19 10.15 11.62 -9.29
CA ASN A 19 11.21 11.16 -10.19
C ASN A 19 12.28 12.24 -10.39
N TRP A 20 13.54 11.83 -10.27
CA TRP A 20 14.73 12.64 -10.52
C TRP A 20 15.62 11.97 -11.55
N ARG A 21 16.35 12.80 -12.29
CA ARG A 21 17.36 12.31 -13.25
C ARG A 21 18.75 12.67 -12.76
N VAL A 22 19.55 11.65 -12.46
CA VAL A 22 20.95 11.80 -12.05
C VAL A 22 21.82 11.08 -13.09
N ASN A 23 22.76 11.80 -13.70
CA ASN A 23 23.65 11.27 -14.75
C ASN A 23 22.92 10.49 -15.85
N ARG A 24 21.86 11.08 -16.40
CA ARG A 24 20.96 10.52 -17.45
C ARG A 24 20.11 9.32 -17.02
N LYS A 25 20.23 8.85 -15.79
CA LYS A 25 19.47 7.75 -15.24
C LYS A 25 18.37 8.25 -14.31
N GLU A 26 17.27 7.53 -14.24
CA GLU A 26 16.11 7.87 -13.41
C GLU A 26 16.21 7.22 -12.03
N ILE A 27 15.89 7.99 -11.00
CA ILE A 27 15.73 7.56 -9.61
C ILE A 27 14.39 8.11 -9.16
N GLY A 28 13.59 7.33 -8.44
CA GLY A 28 12.34 7.85 -7.94
C GLY A 28 11.75 7.11 -6.76
N ILE A 29 10.75 7.73 -6.16
CA ILE A 29 9.92 7.14 -5.11
C ILE A 29 8.51 7.05 -5.67
N ILE A 30 7.94 5.85 -5.63
CA ILE A 30 6.52 5.64 -5.85
C ILE A 30 5.90 5.37 -4.49
N TRP A 31 4.95 6.21 -4.09
CA TRP A 31 4.18 6.03 -2.87
C TRP A 31 2.77 5.58 -3.21
N LYS A 32 2.35 4.47 -2.60
CA LYS A 32 1.07 3.83 -2.86
C LYS A 32 0.21 3.80 -1.62
N TYR A 33 -1.09 3.97 -1.83
CA TYR A 33 -2.12 3.60 -0.87
C TYR A 33 -2.83 2.36 -1.40
N SER A 34 -3.10 1.42 -0.49
CA SER A 34 -3.89 0.23 -0.79
C SER A 34 -4.91 -0.02 0.31
N LEU A 35 -6.14 -0.31 -0.11
CA LEU A 35 -7.23 -0.71 0.76
C LEU A 35 -7.46 -2.21 0.59
N TRP A 36 -7.47 -2.92 1.71
CA TRP A 36 -7.66 -4.36 1.77
C TRP A 36 -8.93 -4.68 2.57
N GLU A 37 -9.69 -5.65 2.08
CA GLU A 37 -10.83 -6.26 2.77
C GLU A 37 -10.44 -7.67 3.21
N PHE A 38 -10.72 -8.04 4.45
CA PHE A 38 -10.55 -9.42 4.92
C PHE A 38 -11.72 -9.81 5.82
N THR A 39 -11.91 -11.12 6.01
CA THR A 39 -12.96 -11.66 6.87
C THR A 39 -12.31 -12.27 8.09
N ASP A 40 -12.79 -11.93 9.29
CA ASP A 40 -12.31 -12.57 10.52
C ASP A 40 -12.89 -13.97 10.71
N ALA A 41 -12.48 -14.66 11.77
CA ALA A 41 -12.97 -16.01 12.08
C ALA A 41 -14.47 -16.07 12.38
N ASP A 42 -15.08 -14.94 12.74
CA ASP A 42 -16.49 -14.80 13.06
C ASP A 42 -17.34 -14.41 11.82
N GLY A 43 -16.70 -14.23 10.66
CA GLY A 43 -17.36 -13.87 9.42
C GLY A 43 -17.56 -12.36 9.23
N ASN A 44 -17.02 -11.52 10.12
CA ASN A 44 -17.14 -10.07 9.98
C ASN A 44 -16.14 -9.53 8.97
N LYS A 45 -16.63 -8.57 8.16
CA LYS A 45 -15.81 -7.83 7.21
C LYS A 45 -14.99 -6.78 7.93
N ASN A 46 -13.68 -6.83 7.72
CA ASN A 46 -12.71 -5.89 8.24
C ASN A 46 -11.94 -5.25 7.10
N TRP A 47 -11.44 -4.05 7.35
CA TRP A 47 -10.78 -3.22 6.36
C TRP A 47 -9.42 -2.76 6.89
N THR A 48 -8.41 -2.77 6.05
CA THR A 48 -7.07 -2.28 6.39
C THR A 48 -6.56 -1.38 5.28
N GLU A 49 -6.11 -0.19 5.67
CA GLU A 49 -5.36 0.72 4.81
C GLU A 49 -3.87 0.47 4.99
N LYS A 50 -3.15 0.42 3.88
CA LYS A 50 -1.70 0.35 3.86
C LYS A 50 -1.15 1.43 2.96
N SER A 51 -0.37 2.32 3.56
CA SER A 51 0.48 3.27 2.86
C SER A 51 1.89 2.67 2.77
N HIS A 52 2.48 2.60 1.59
CA HIS A 52 3.83 2.05 1.42
C HIS A 52 4.53 2.67 0.22
N GLY A 53 5.85 2.78 0.31
CA GLY A 53 6.67 3.33 -0.76
C GLY A 53 7.59 2.29 -1.36
N THR A 54 8.04 2.55 -2.59
CA THR A 54 9.22 1.90 -3.15
C THR A 54 10.17 2.95 -3.68
N LEU A 55 11.40 2.95 -3.16
CA LEU A 55 12.49 3.72 -3.72
C LEU A 55 13.13 2.90 -4.85
N HIS A 56 12.99 3.39 -6.08
CA HIS A 56 13.63 2.85 -7.25
C HIS A 56 14.97 3.54 -7.47
N LEU A 57 16.05 2.84 -7.14
CA LEU A 57 17.40 3.18 -7.56
C LEU A 57 17.73 2.37 -8.82
N TYR A 58 18.68 2.85 -9.61
CA TYR A 58 19.05 2.34 -10.94
C TYR A 58 18.97 0.82 -11.19
N PHE A 59 19.33 0.00 -10.21
CA PHE A 59 19.32 -1.46 -10.29
C PHE A 59 18.76 -2.13 -9.02
N ILE A 60 18.27 -1.34 -8.05
CA ILE A 60 17.74 -1.86 -6.79
C ILE A 60 16.48 -1.11 -6.40
N SER A 61 15.45 -1.87 -6.03
CA SER A 61 14.23 -1.33 -5.43
C SER A 61 14.29 -1.58 -3.93
N VAL A 62 14.10 -0.53 -3.14
CA VAL A 62 14.08 -0.61 -1.68
C VAL A 62 12.65 -0.37 -1.21
N PRO A 63 12.01 -1.32 -0.52
CA PRO A 63 10.70 -1.08 0.08
C PRO A 63 10.83 -0.04 1.19
N LEU A 64 9.94 0.93 1.20
CA LEU A 64 9.84 1.94 2.24
C LEU A 64 8.67 1.57 3.14
N THR A 65 8.93 1.49 4.44
CA THR A 65 7.89 1.29 5.45
C THR A 65 6.98 2.51 5.45
N GLY A 66 5.69 2.30 5.23
CA GLY A 66 4.68 3.31 5.54
C GLY A 66 3.80 2.85 6.69
N GLU A 67 2.56 3.34 6.71
CA GLU A 67 1.64 3.10 7.80
C GLU A 67 0.61 2.03 7.45
N GLU A 68 0.22 1.24 8.44
CA GLU A 68 -0.87 0.28 8.36
C GLU A 68 -1.91 0.62 9.42
N ARG A 69 -3.16 0.75 9.00
CA ARG A 69 -4.27 1.13 9.88
C ARG A 69 -5.48 0.24 9.62
N ASN A 70 -5.97 -0.39 10.68
CA ASN A 70 -7.27 -1.07 10.64
C ASN A 70 -8.39 -0.04 10.71
N LEU A 71 -9.38 -0.22 9.85
CA LEU A 71 -10.56 0.62 9.78
C LEU A 71 -11.77 -0.08 10.40
N PRO A 72 -12.62 0.67 11.14
CA PRO A 72 -13.84 0.14 11.72
C PRO A 72 -14.96 -0.11 10.69
N SER A 73 -14.86 0.49 9.50
CA SER A 73 -15.83 0.37 8.41
C SER A 73 -15.16 0.61 7.06
N CYS A 74 -15.84 0.26 5.96
CA CYS A 74 -15.37 0.61 4.61
C CYS A 74 -15.15 2.12 4.53
N PRO A 75 -13.97 2.60 4.10
CA PRO A 75 -13.78 4.01 3.81
C PRO A 75 -14.62 4.35 2.57
N ASP A 76 -15.37 5.45 2.63
CA ASP A 76 -16.23 5.88 1.53
C ASP A 76 -15.41 6.05 0.24
N PRO A 77 -15.92 5.60 -0.93
CA PRO A 77 -15.31 5.91 -2.20
C PRO A 77 -15.52 7.39 -2.49
N ALA A 78 -14.53 8.22 -2.17
CA ALA A 78 -14.40 9.57 -2.72
C ALA A 78 -14.29 9.51 -4.25
#